data_AF-A0A945X7Y4-F1
#
_entry.id   AF-A0A945X7Y4-F1
#
_cell.length_a   1.000
_cell.length_b   1.000
_cell.length_c   1.000
_cell.angle_alpha   90.00
_cell.angle_beta   90.00
_cell.angle_gamma   90.00
#
_symmetry.space_group_name_H-M   'P 1'
#
loop_
_entity.id
_entity.type
_entity.pdbx_description
1 polymer ?
#
loop_
_entity_poly.entity_id
_entity_poly.type
_entity_poly.pdbx_seq_one_letter_code
_entity_poly.pdbx_strand_id
1 'polypeptide(L)'
;MRNILFILLSVVFVNLKAQDNKQSAFTFNYTYQIPTSDLANTFGDNSAIGASYFSETANNLFYGIEGNYMFGNNVKDSTLFSNISTSTGAIIGDDGHYTNIVLMQRGANAHLFIGYAFHFKETNLSGIYMSQGFGYLQHQIYINTKNQNIPQLDEEMKKGYDRFS
;
A
#
# COMPACT_ATOMS: atom_id res chain seq x y z
N MET A 1 -4.94 5.56 -39.61
CA MET A 1 -4.47 5.65 -38.22
C MET A 1 -3.19 4.82 -38.13
N ARG A 2 -2.05 5.43 -37.83
CA ARG A 2 -0.72 4.77 -37.94
C ARG A 2 -0.38 4.14 -36.59
N ASN A 3 -0.43 2.82 -36.53
CA ASN A 3 -0.04 2.04 -35.34
C ASN A 3 1.48 2.12 -35.18
N ILE A 4 1.95 2.66 -34.06
CA ILE A 4 3.38 2.67 -33.70
C ILE A 4 3.59 1.55 -32.68
N LEU A 5 4.31 0.51 -33.09
CA LEU A 5 4.69 -0.62 -32.24
C LEU A 5 6.07 -0.32 -31.65
N PHE A 6 6.15 -0.10 -30.33
CA PHE A 6 7.41 -0.01 -29.61
C PHE A 6 7.81 -1.41 -29.11
N ILE A 7 8.85 -1.99 -29.70
CA ILE A 7 9.47 -3.22 -29.20
C ILE A 7 10.59 -2.81 -28.24
N LEU A 8 10.38 -3.00 -26.94
CA LEU A 8 11.41 -2.81 -25.93
C LEU A 8 12.21 -4.11 -25.80
N LEU A 9 13.41 -4.15 -26.39
CA LEU A 9 14.33 -5.28 -26.27
C LEU A 9 15.13 -5.14 -24.96
N SER A 10 14.67 -5.79 -23.89
CA SER A 10 15.45 -5.87 -22.64
C SER A 10 16.41 -7.05 -22.68
N VAL A 11 17.69 -6.76 -22.94
CA VAL A 11 18.77 -7.75 -22.80
C VAL A 11 19.18 -7.78 -21.33
N VAL A 12 18.81 -8.84 -20.62
CA VAL A 12 19.22 -9.07 -19.22
C VAL A 12 20.52 -9.88 -19.22
N PHE A 13 21.63 -9.24 -18.87
CA PHE A 13 22.89 -9.93 -18.59
C PHE A 13 22.93 -10.34 -17.11
N VAL A 14 22.71 -11.63 -16.82
CA VAL A 14 22.87 -12.16 -15.46
C VAL A 14 24.33 -12.59 -15.28
N ASN A 15 25.16 -11.72 -14.71
CA ASN A 15 26.51 -12.08 -14.28
C ASN A 15 26.46 -12.57 -12.83
N LEU A 16 26.61 -13.89 -12.63
CA LEU A 16 26.75 -14.51 -11.30
C LEU A 16 28.21 -14.38 -10.83
N LYS A 17 28.57 -13.20 -10.35
CA LYS A 17 29.77 -13.04 -9.51
C LYS A 17 29.39 -13.47 -8.09
N ALA A 18 30.26 -14.19 -7.40
CA ALA A 18 30.16 -14.31 -5.94
C ALA A 18 30.17 -12.89 -5.37
N GLN A 19 29.05 -12.48 -4.77
CA GLN A 19 28.85 -11.09 -4.38
C GLN A 19 29.30 -10.94 -2.92
N ASP A 20 30.39 -10.21 -2.71
CA ASP A 20 30.83 -9.88 -1.37
C ASP A 20 29.78 -9.00 -0.69
N ASN A 21 29.23 -9.49 0.42
CA ASN A 21 28.24 -8.80 1.22
C ASN A 21 28.93 -7.83 2.18
N LYS A 22 28.63 -6.55 2.02
CA LYS A 22 29.11 -5.47 2.88
C LYS A 22 28.34 -5.41 4.19
N GLN A 23 27.02 -5.54 4.13
CA GLN A 23 26.14 -5.61 5.30
C GLN A 23 24.80 -6.24 4.96
N SER A 24 24.09 -6.69 5.99
CA SER A 24 22.69 -7.11 5.88
C SER A 24 21.99 -6.85 7.20
N ALA A 25 20.73 -6.44 7.17
CA ALA A 25 20.01 -6.09 8.38
C ALA A 25 18.51 -6.36 8.25
N PHE A 26 17.91 -6.64 9.39
CA PHE A 26 16.46 -6.50 9.60
C PHE A 26 16.18 -5.08 10.08
N THR A 27 15.18 -4.44 9.49
CA THR A 27 14.77 -3.09 9.86
C THR A 27 13.27 -3.03 10.05
N PHE A 28 12.83 -2.15 10.95
CA PHE A 28 11.43 -1.80 11.14
C PHE A 28 11.23 -0.36 10.68
N ASN A 29 10.16 -0.09 9.96
CA ASN A 29 9.94 1.22 9.35
C ASN A 29 8.50 1.70 9.50
N TYR A 30 8.36 3.01 9.37
CA TYR A 30 7.11 3.72 9.22
C TYR A 30 7.15 4.45 7.88
N THR A 31 6.09 4.30 7.10
CA THR A 31 6.01 4.82 5.74
C THR A 31 4.75 5.65 5.59
N TYR A 32 4.88 6.83 4.98
CA TYR A 32 3.76 7.64 4.55
C TYR A 32 3.56 7.46 3.05
N GLN A 33 2.33 7.18 2.62
CA GLN A 33 2.01 6.81 1.24
C GLN A 33 0.94 7.75 0.68
N ILE A 34 1.16 8.17 -0.57
CA ILE A 34 0.24 9.02 -1.32
C ILE A 34 -0.37 8.16 -2.43
N PRO A 35 -1.68 7.86 -2.39
CA PRO A 35 -2.35 7.14 -3.46
C PRO A 35 -2.24 7.86 -4.80
N THR A 36 -2.12 7.09 -5.88
CA THR A 36 -2.08 7.61 -7.25
C THR A 36 -3.03 6.81 -8.15
N SER A 37 -3.32 7.34 -9.35
CA SER A 37 -4.23 6.72 -10.33
C SER A 37 -5.58 6.33 -9.71
N ASP A 38 -6.02 5.09 -9.89
CA ASP A 38 -7.35 4.63 -9.48
C ASP A 38 -7.51 4.63 -7.95
N LEU A 39 -6.41 4.42 -7.23
CA LEU A 39 -6.39 4.44 -5.77
C LEU A 39 -6.70 5.84 -5.22
N ALA A 40 -6.28 6.90 -5.92
CA ALA A 40 -6.50 8.28 -5.51
C ALA A 40 -7.97 8.72 -5.58
N ASN A 41 -8.79 8.04 -6.38
CA ASN A 41 -10.23 8.29 -6.49
C ASN A 41 -10.98 7.74 -5.26
N THR A 42 -10.47 6.68 -4.65
CA THR A 42 -11.14 6.00 -3.52
C THR A 42 -10.54 6.38 -2.17
N PHE A 43 -9.22 6.61 -2.11
CA PHE A 43 -8.48 6.80 -0.87
C PHE A 43 -7.71 8.13 -0.84
N GLY A 44 -7.58 8.68 0.36
CA GLY A 44 -6.60 9.71 0.68
C GLY A 44 -5.29 9.12 1.20
N ASP A 45 -4.39 10.00 1.62
CA ASP A 45 -3.08 9.60 2.12
C ASP A 45 -3.20 8.65 3.30
N ASN A 46 -2.24 7.73 3.40
CA ASN A 46 -2.24 6.70 4.41
C ASN A 46 -0.84 6.50 5.02
N SER A 47 -0.82 5.73 6.08
CA SER A 47 0.38 5.37 6.81
C SER A 47 0.55 3.85 6.78
N ALA A 48 1.79 3.40 6.87
CA ALA A 48 2.10 1.99 7.00
C ALA A 48 3.21 1.76 8.02
N ILE A 49 3.16 0.59 8.65
CA ILE A 49 4.25 0.08 9.50
C ILE A 49 4.69 -1.26 8.92
N GLY A 50 5.99 -1.51 8.94
CA GLY A 50 6.52 -2.70 8.32
C GLY A 50 7.89 -3.12 8.82
N ALA A 51 8.33 -4.21 8.22
CA ALA A 51 9.65 -4.75 8.42
C ALA A 51 10.25 -5.16 7.08
N SER A 52 11.56 -5.02 6.98
CA SER A 52 12.31 -5.39 5.78
C SER A 52 13.60 -6.09 6.14
N TYR A 53 14.06 -6.93 5.21
CA TYR A 53 15.40 -7.47 5.20
C TYR A 53 16.09 -7.04 3.92
N PHE A 54 17.30 -6.51 4.05
CA PHE A 54 18.11 -6.14 2.89
C PHE A 54 19.53 -6.68 3.02
N SER A 55 20.17 -6.83 1.87
CA SER A 55 21.59 -7.14 1.73
C SER A 55 22.23 -6.10 0.83
N GLU A 56 23.34 -5.55 1.30
CA GLU A 56 24.16 -4.59 0.55
C GLU A 56 25.50 -5.23 0.18
N THR A 57 25.89 -4.97 -1.05
CA THR A 57 27.04 -5.56 -1.72
C THR A 57 28.24 -4.62 -1.60
N ALA A 58 29.46 -5.11 -1.81
CA ALA A 58 30.68 -4.28 -1.74
C ALA A 58 30.65 -3.04 -2.65
N ASN A 59 29.86 -3.08 -3.73
CA ASN A 59 29.68 -1.96 -4.67
C ASN A 59 28.54 -1.00 -4.27
N ASN A 60 28.04 -1.08 -3.04
CA ASN A 60 26.93 -0.30 -2.49
C ASN A 60 25.57 -0.49 -3.18
N LEU A 61 25.45 -1.46 -4.10
CA LEU A 61 24.15 -1.93 -4.57
C LEU A 61 23.50 -2.70 -3.42
N PHE A 62 22.24 -2.45 -3.13
CA PHE A 62 21.48 -3.21 -2.15
C PHE A 62 20.14 -3.68 -2.72
N TYR A 63 19.67 -4.80 -2.20
CA TYR A 63 18.37 -5.36 -2.54
C TYR A 63 17.74 -6.00 -1.32
N GLY A 64 16.42 -6.12 -1.34
CA GLY A 64 15.70 -6.65 -0.19
C GLY A 64 14.23 -6.91 -0.46
N ILE A 65 13.57 -7.35 0.60
CA ILE A 65 12.14 -7.56 0.67
C ILE A 65 11.58 -6.77 1.83
N GLU A 66 10.42 -6.15 1.62
CA GLU A 66 9.68 -5.41 2.64
C GLU A 66 8.23 -5.88 2.69
N GLY A 67 7.71 -6.03 3.91
CA GLY A 67 6.30 -6.28 4.18
C GLY A 67 5.74 -5.20 5.09
N ASN A 68 4.60 -4.64 4.72
CA ASN A 68 3.95 -3.54 5.42
C ASN A 68 2.48 -3.83 5.69
N TYR A 69 1.99 -3.37 6.82
CA TYR A 69 0.58 -3.20 7.11
C TYR A 69 0.20 -1.72 6.98
N MET A 70 -0.78 -1.43 6.13
CA MET A 70 -1.23 -0.10 5.75
C MET A 70 -2.56 0.25 6.41
N PHE A 71 -2.70 1.50 6.82
CA PHE A 71 -3.90 2.05 7.44
C PHE A 71 -4.10 3.53 7.13
N GLY A 72 -5.35 3.94 6.91
CA GLY A 72 -5.73 5.32 6.63
C GLY A 72 -7.16 5.61 7.10
N ASN A 73 -7.47 6.86 7.39
CA ASN A 73 -8.79 7.29 7.87
C ASN A 73 -9.56 8.15 6.84
N ASN A 74 -9.02 8.29 5.63
CA ASN A 74 -9.57 9.14 4.59
C ASN A 74 -10.01 8.29 3.40
N VAL A 75 -11.30 7.94 3.36
CA VAL A 75 -11.94 7.29 2.20
C VAL A 75 -12.76 8.37 1.50
N LYS A 76 -12.43 8.63 0.23
CA LYS A 76 -13.00 9.72 -0.58
C LYS A 76 -14.24 9.32 -1.36
N ASP A 77 -14.53 8.02 -1.44
CA ASP A 77 -15.63 7.52 -2.25
C ASP A 77 -17.00 7.85 -1.62
N SER A 78 -17.64 8.87 -2.17
CA SER A 78 -18.99 9.31 -1.79
C SER A 78 -20.11 8.43 -2.35
N THR A 79 -19.82 7.56 -3.31
CA THR A 79 -20.81 6.70 -3.98
C THR A 79 -20.98 5.35 -3.30
N LEU A 80 -20.11 5.02 -2.35
CA LEU A 80 -20.02 3.72 -1.68
C LEU A 80 -21.37 3.20 -1.16
N PHE A 81 -22.18 4.09 -0.59
CA PHE A 81 -23.46 3.74 0.02
C PHE A 81 -24.69 4.30 -0.72
N SER A 82 -24.51 4.72 -1.98
CA SER A 82 -25.59 5.35 -2.77
C SER A 82 -26.87 4.51 -2.86
N ASN A 83 -26.77 3.18 -2.81
CA ASN A 83 -27.91 2.26 -2.87
C ASN A 83 -28.68 2.12 -1.53
N ILE A 84 -28.10 2.56 -0.42
CA ILE A 84 -28.67 2.40 0.94
C ILE A 84 -28.85 3.73 1.67
N SER A 85 -28.35 4.83 1.10
CA SER A 85 -28.47 6.18 1.65
C SER A 85 -29.78 6.85 1.24
N THR A 86 -30.31 7.71 2.11
CA THR A 86 -31.43 8.62 1.80
C THR A 86 -31.02 9.67 0.77
N SER A 87 -31.99 10.49 0.32
CA SER A 87 -31.73 11.66 -0.55
C SER A 87 -30.79 12.70 0.07
N THR A 88 -30.57 12.65 1.39
CA THR A 88 -29.64 13.51 2.12
C THR A 88 -28.28 12.84 2.38
N GLY A 89 -28.07 11.61 1.90
CA GLY A 89 -26.83 10.84 2.10
C GLY A 89 -26.75 10.12 3.45
N ALA A 90 -27.79 10.17 4.27
CA ALA A 90 -27.82 9.53 5.59
C ALA A 90 -28.19 8.04 5.48
N ILE A 91 -27.66 7.21 6.37
CA ILE A 91 -28.02 5.79 6.47
C ILE A 91 -28.81 5.58 7.75
N ILE A 92 -29.94 4.89 7.64
CA ILE A 92 -30.90 4.67 8.73
C ILE A 92 -30.70 3.26 9.30
N GLY A 93 -30.59 3.17 10.63
CA GLY A 93 -30.46 1.91 11.37
C GLY A 93 -31.79 1.18 11.54
N ASP A 94 -31.75 -0.01 12.15
CA ASP A 94 -32.97 -0.77 12.47
C ASP A 94 -33.89 -0.07 13.48
N ASP A 95 -33.33 0.80 14.31
CA ASP A 95 -33.99 1.67 15.28
C ASP A 95 -34.66 2.91 14.66
N GLY A 96 -34.51 3.12 13.34
CA GLY A 96 -35.04 4.27 12.63
C GLY A 96 -34.25 5.56 12.84
N HIS A 97 -33.04 5.50 13.41
CA HIS A 97 -32.17 6.67 13.62
C HIS A 97 -31.04 6.74 12.60
N TYR A 98 -30.46 7.92 12.43
CA TYR A 98 -29.28 8.09 11.58
C TYR A 98 -28.06 7.43 12.21
N THR A 99 -27.31 6.74 11.37
CA THR A 99 -26.13 5.97 11.76
C THR A 99 -24.84 6.75 11.52
N ASN A 100 -23.83 6.49 12.34
CA ASN A 100 -22.51 7.07 12.20
C ASN A 100 -21.51 6.00 11.78
N ILE A 101 -21.25 5.94 10.46
CA ILE A 101 -20.33 4.98 9.86
C ILE A 101 -18.96 5.64 9.68
N VAL A 102 -17.93 4.95 10.13
CA VAL A 102 -16.54 5.36 9.93
C VAL A 102 -15.90 4.46 8.90
N LEU A 103 -15.36 5.07 7.85
CA LEU A 103 -14.64 4.41 6.78
C LEU A 103 -13.14 4.56 6.99
N MET A 104 -12.41 3.46 6.86
CA MET A 104 -10.95 3.44 6.99
C MET A 104 -10.36 2.63 5.83
N GLN A 105 -9.19 3.02 5.35
CA GLN A 105 -8.37 2.16 4.51
C GLN A 105 -7.59 1.19 5.39
N ARG A 106 -7.57 -0.08 5.02
CA ARG A 106 -6.65 -1.09 5.60
C ARG A 106 -6.07 -1.93 4.48
N GLY A 107 -4.85 -2.41 4.66
CA GLY A 107 -4.23 -3.25 3.65
C GLY A 107 -2.90 -3.83 4.09
N ALA A 108 -2.35 -4.67 3.25
CA ALA A 108 -1.00 -5.18 3.38
C ALA A 108 -0.30 -5.07 2.02
N ASN A 109 0.98 -4.73 2.03
CA ASN A 109 1.79 -4.82 0.82
C ASN A 109 3.08 -5.58 1.11
N ALA A 110 3.57 -6.27 0.08
CA ALA A 110 4.86 -6.91 0.08
C ALA A 110 5.56 -6.57 -1.23
N HIS A 111 6.80 -6.11 -1.16
CA HIS A 111 7.54 -5.73 -2.35
C HIS A 111 9.00 -6.12 -2.27
N LEU A 112 9.58 -6.36 -3.44
CA LEU A 112 11.02 -6.46 -3.62
C LEU A 112 11.54 -5.08 -4.02
N PHE A 113 12.71 -4.71 -3.52
CA PHE A 113 13.35 -3.45 -3.87
C PHE A 113 14.82 -3.66 -4.19
N ILE A 114 15.33 -2.82 -5.08
CA ILE A 114 16.73 -2.70 -5.43
C ILE A 114 17.11 -1.22 -5.42
N GLY A 115 18.32 -0.92 -4.97
CA GLY A 115 18.75 0.45 -4.80
C GLY A 115 20.25 0.59 -4.69
N TYR A 116 20.69 1.83 -4.48
CA TYR A 116 22.08 2.19 -4.29
C TYR A 116 22.25 2.96 -2.97
N ALA A 117 23.27 2.60 -2.20
CA ALA A 117 23.64 3.23 -0.94
C ALA A 117 24.77 4.24 -1.16
N PHE A 118 24.54 5.49 -0.78
CA PHE A 118 25.53 6.56 -0.79
C PHE A 118 26.14 6.71 0.59
N HIS A 119 27.30 6.10 0.82
CA HIS A 119 28.04 6.26 2.07
C HIS A 119 28.90 7.53 2.06
N PHE A 120 28.95 8.22 3.20
CA PHE A 120 29.78 9.42 3.34
C PHE A 120 31.28 9.12 3.49
N LYS A 121 31.63 7.90 3.94
CA LYS A 121 33.01 7.41 4.11
C LYS A 121 33.05 5.90 3.87
N GLU A 122 34.13 5.38 3.30
CA GLU A 122 34.26 3.93 3.04
C GLU A 122 34.26 3.08 4.31
N THR A 123 34.71 3.64 5.43
CA THR A 123 34.77 2.95 6.72
C THR A 123 33.45 3.00 7.50
N ASN A 124 32.43 3.71 7.01
CA ASN A 124 31.16 3.85 7.70
C ASN A 124 30.01 3.30 6.84
N LEU A 125 29.15 2.50 7.45
CA LEU A 125 27.96 1.92 6.83
C LEU A 125 26.78 2.90 6.80
N SER A 126 26.89 4.06 7.49
CA SER A 126 25.88 5.11 7.39
C SER A 126 25.89 5.78 6.01
N GLY A 127 24.71 6.15 5.55
CA GLY A 127 24.54 6.70 4.21
C GLY A 127 23.08 7.00 3.89
N ILE A 128 22.88 7.50 2.67
CA ILE A 128 21.55 7.70 2.08
C ILE A 128 21.25 6.51 1.17
N TYR A 129 20.10 5.88 1.35
CA TYR A 129 19.68 4.73 0.58
C TYR A 129 18.56 5.18 -0.35
N MET A 130 18.77 4.99 -1.65
CA MET A 130 17.75 5.24 -2.66
C MET A 130 17.40 3.94 -3.34
N SER A 131 16.13 3.54 -3.29
CA SER A 131 15.65 2.31 -3.91
C SER A 131 14.38 2.55 -4.71
N GLN A 132 14.13 1.62 -5.63
CA GLN A 132 12.85 1.44 -6.27
C GLN A 132 12.45 -0.03 -6.14
N GLY A 133 11.16 -0.27 -5.99
CA GLY A 133 10.61 -1.60 -5.82
C GLY A 133 9.32 -1.81 -6.58
N PHE A 134 9.00 -3.08 -6.75
CA PHE A 134 7.72 -3.54 -7.29
C PHE A 134 7.20 -4.66 -6.39
N GLY A 135 5.89 -4.75 -6.27
CA GLY A 135 5.28 -5.68 -5.33
C GLY A 135 3.77 -5.78 -5.48
N TYR A 136 3.19 -6.47 -4.51
CA TYR A 136 1.76 -6.65 -4.39
C TYR A 136 1.21 -5.72 -3.31
N LEU A 137 0.09 -5.08 -3.60
CA LEU A 137 -0.66 -4.25 -2.68
C LEU A 137 -2.07 -4.83 -2.57
N GLN A 138 -2.42 -5.32 -1.38
CA GLN A 138 -3.76 -5.69 -1.02
C GLN A 138 -4.37 -4.58 -0.17
N HIS A 139 -5.59 -4.14 -0.47
CA HIS A 139 -6.30 -3.15 0.34
C HIS A 139 -7.81 -3.35 0.34
N GLN A 140 -8.45 -2.77 1.34
CA GLN A 140 -9.90 -2.77 1.52
C GLN A 140 -10.37 -1.53 2.29
N ILE A 141 -11.63 -1.18 2.09
CA ILE A 141 -12.39 -0.23 2.90
C ILE A 141 -12.94 -0.98 4.11
N TYR A 142 -12.41 -0.66 5.28
CA TYR A 142 -12.95 -1.13 6.55
C TYR A 142 -14.11 -0.25 7.00
N ILE A 143 -15.30 -0.86 7.11
CA ILE A 143 -16.56 -0.19 7.48
C ILE A 143 -16.87 -0.45 8.96
N ASN A 144 -16.78 0.60 9.78
CA ASN A 144 -17.10 0.52 11.21
C ASN A 144 -18.44 1.20 11.52
N THR A 145 -19.39 0.43 12.04
CA THR A 145 -20.75 0.88 12.38
C THR A 145 -20.93 1.28 13.85
N LYS A 146 -19.84 1.39 14.64
CA LYS A 146 -19.85 1.82 16.06
C LYS A 146 -20.90 1.12 16.94
N ASN A 147 -21.04 -0.21 16.78
CA ASN A 147 -22.03 -1.04 17.49
C ASN A 147 -23.50 -0.69 17.21
N GLN A 148 -23.80 0.06 16.16
CA GLN A 148 -25.16 0.23 15.66
C GLN A 148 -25.52 -0.95 14.76
N ASN A 149 -26.75 -1.45 14.90
CA ASN A 149 -27.27 -2.48 14.03
C ASN A 149 -27.80 -1.85 12.73
N ILE A 150 -27.20 -2.23 11.61
CA ILE A 150 -27.56 -1.74 10.29
C ILE A 150 -27.74 -2.99 9.43
N PRO A 151 -28.97 -3.46 9.20
CA PRO A 151 -29.23 -4.70 8.46
C PRO A 151 -28.60 -4.72 7.06
N GLN A 152 -28.46 -3.54 6.43
CA GLN A 152 -27.85 -3.38 5.11
C GLN A 152 -26.31 -3.37 5.13
N LEU A 153 -25.70 -3.35 6.32
CA LEU A 153 -24.26 -3.43 6.58
C LEU A 153 -23.97 -4.49 7.64
N ASP A 154 -24.57 -5.67 7.50
CA ASP A 154 -24.14 -6.84 8.25
C ASP A 154 -22.73 -7.31 7.78
N GLU A 155 -22.16 -8.32 8.44
CA GLU A 155 -20.82 -8.79 8.10
C GLU A 155 -20.69 -9.37 6.68
N GLU A 156 -21.77 -9.90 6.12
CA GLU A 156 -21.77 -10.48 4.78
C GLU A 156 -21.90 -9.39 3.71
N MET A 157 -22.83 -8.46 3.90
CA MET A 157 -23.08 -7.31 3.03
C MET A 157 -21.89 -6.37 2.97
N LYS A 158 -21.15 -6.19 4.08
CA LYS A 158 -19.92 -5.38 4.10
C LYS A 158 -18.89 -5.82 3.06
N LYS A 159 -18.81 -7.12 2.75
CA LYS A 159 -17.90 -7.65 1.72
C LYS A 159 -18.23 -7.18 0.31
N GLY A 160 -19.49 -6.79 0.05
CA GLY A 160 -19.88 -6.19 -1.22
C GLY A 160 -19.40 -4.74 -1.38
N TYR A 161 -19.13 -4.06 -0.26
CA TYR A 161 -18.74 -2.65 -0.22
C TYR A 161 -17.25 -2.44 0.11
N ASP A 162 -16.56 -3.44 0.67
CA ASP A 162 -15.18 -3.28 1.13
C ASP A 162 -14.15 -3.08 0.02
N ARG A 163 -14.53 -3.25 -1.26
CA ARG A 163 -13.65 -3.10 -2.44
C ARG A 163 -12.31 -3.82 -2.23
N PHE A 164 -12.37 -5.05 -1.73
CA PHE A 164 -11.20 -5.88 -1.55
C PHE A 164 -10.47 -6.14 -2.87
N SER A 165 -9.20 -5.77 -2.94
CA SER A 165 -8.30 -6.00 -4.08
C SER A 165 -6.88 -6.25 -3.60
#